data_AF-A0A6B0T841-F1
#
_entry.id   AF-A0A6B0T841-F1
#
_cell.length_a   1.000
_cell.length_b   1.000
_cell.length_c   1.000
_cell.angle_alpha   90.00
_cell.angle_beta   90.00
_cell.angle_gamma   90.00
#
_symmetry.space_group_name_H-M   'P 1'
#
loop_
_entity.id
_entity.type
_entity.pdbx_description
1 polymer ?
#
loop_
_entity_poly.entity_id
_entity_poly.type
_entity_poly.pdbx_seq_one_letter_code
_entity_poly.pdbx_strand_id
1 'polypeptide(L)'
;MNKYETQYGTDWESLDPEEAVERGYALGVAASLGEYHPDELDAIRGEMNSAYNTSMVELAFQEGKNEGKELDEDESEQVWNELVVGELPLDQDDVPTGGRNGLPTAIDITDALDRPERDSTDAVDLPEFLQ
;
A
#
# COMPACT_ATOMS: atom_id res chain seq x y z
N MET A 1 -19.40 1.21 -19.29
CA MET A 1 -18.49 2.08 -18.52
C MET A 1 -18.19 1.31 -17.26
N ASN A 2 -16.92 1.06 -17.00
CA ASN A 2 -16.50 0.34 -15.79
C ASN A 2 -16.61 1.26 -14.57
N LYS A 3 -16.46 0.72 -13.35
CA LYS A 3 -16.60 1.49 -12.11
C LYS A 3 -15.58 2.63 -12.02
N TYR A 4 -14.34 2.36 -12.44
CA TYR A 4 -13.27 3.36 -12.47
C TYR A 4 -13.56 4.54 -13.40
N GLU A 5 -13.90 4.26 -14.67
CA GLU A 5 -14.26 5.25 -15.69
C GLU A 5 -15.43 6.11 -15.24
N THR A 6 -16.40 5.51 -14.56
CA THR A 6 -17.60 6.23 -14.07
C THR A 6 -17.23 7.20 -12.95
N GLN A 7 -16.31 6.83 -12.07
CA GLN A 7 -15.90 7.64 -10.92
C GLN A 7 -14.88 8.73 -11.29
N TYR A 8 -13.86 8.39 -12.09
CA TYR A 8 -12.68 9.24 -12.31
C TYR A 8 -12.57 9.77 -13.74
N GLY A 9 -13.17 9.08 -14.72
CA GLY A 9 -12.87 9.27 -16.14
C GLY A 9 -11.42 8.94 -16.51
N THR A 10 -11.14 8.82 -17.80
CA THR A 10 -9.80 8.52 -18.35
C THR A 10 -9.26 9.63 -19.26
N ASP A 11 -10.02 10.71 -19.48
CA ASP A 11 -9.65 11.84 -20.34
C ASP A 11 -8.84 12.92 -19.60
N TRP A 12 -8.03 12.54 -18.62
CA TRP A 12 -7.17 13.48 -17.88
C TRP A 12 -5.94 13.86 -18.71
N GLU A 13 -5.48 15.12 -18.59
CA GLU A 13 -4.29 15.61 -19.30
C GLU A 13 -3.01 15.56 -18.45
N SER A 14 -3.15 15.66 -17.13
CA SER A 14 -2.06 15.61 -16.16
C SER A 14 -2.60 15.16 -14.80
N LEU A 15 -1.76 14.49 -14.01
CA LEU A 15 -2.10 14.06 -12.65
C LEU A 15 -1.05 14.52 -11.65
N ASP A 16 -1.51 15.04 -10.52
CA ASP A 16 -0.65 15.23 -9.36
C ASP A 16 -0.34 13.87 -8.69
N PRO A 17 0.79 13.73 -7.97
CA PRO A 17 1.19 12.45 -7.38
C PRO A 17 0.15 11.84 -6.43
N GLU A 18 -0.57 12.67 -5.68
CA GLU A 18 -1.61 12.21 -4.75
C GLU A 18 -2.80 11.62 -5.52
N GLU A 19 -3.28 12.31 -6.56
CA GLU A 19 -4.38 11.82 -7.40
C GLU A 19 -3.97 10.54 -8.16
N ALA A 20 -2.71 10.46 -8.62
CA ALA A 20 -2.20 9.26 -9.27
C ALA A 20 -2.18 8.04 -8.34
N VAL A 21 -1.85 8.25 -7.06
CA VAL A 21 -1.87 7.20 -6.02
C VAL A 21 -3.30 6.74 -5.74
N GLU A 22 -4.23 7.68 -5.57
CA GLU A 22 -5.67 7.40 -5.36
C GLU A 22 -6.25 6.62 -6.54
N ARG A 23 -6.01 7.08 -7.78
CA ARG A 23 -6.42 6.38 -8.99
C ARG A 23 -5.78 5.00 -9.11
N GLY A 24 -4.51 4.85 -8.72
CA GLY A 24 -3.82 3.58 -8.65
C GLY A 24 -4.52 2.59 -7.71
N TYR A 25 -4.88 3.04 -6.51
CA TYR A 25 -5.66 2.26 -5.55
C TYR A 25 -7.02 1.84 -6.12
N ALA A 26 -7.78 2.78 -6.70
CA ALA A 26 -9.09 2.49 -7.30
C ALA A 26 -9.00 1.48 -8.46
N LEU A 27 -7.95 1.54 -9.28
CA LEU A 27 -7.67 0.53 -10.32
C LEU A 27 -7.36 -0.85 -9.72
N GLY A 28 -6.72 -0.89 -8.56
CA GLY A 28 -6.48 -2.11 -7.80
C GLY A 28 -7.79 -2.76 -7.38
N VAL A 29 -8.69 -1.98 -6.78
CA VAL A 29 -10.04 -2.43 -6.38
C VAL A 29 -10.85 -2.88 -7.59
N ALA A 30 -10.84 -2.11 -8.69
CA ALA A 30 -11.51 -2.51 -9.93
C ALA A 30 -10.98 -3.88 -10.42
N ALA A 31 -9.66 -4.07 -10.38
CA ALA A 31 -9.03 -5.31 -10.82
C ALA A 31 -9.38 -6.51 -9.94
N SER A 32 -9.60 -6.34 -8.62
CA SER A 32 -10.07 -7.44 -7.77
C SER A 32 -11.50 -7.85 -8.10
N LEU A 33 -12.33 -6.89 -8.50
CA LEU A 33 -13.72 -7.09 -8.92
C LEU A 33 -13.88 -7.57 -10.38
N GLY A 34 -12.76 -7.87 -11.05
CA GLY A 34 -12.75 -8.38 -12.43
C GLY A 34 -12.67 -7.30 -13.52
N GLU A 35 -12.53 -6.03 -13.16
CA GLU A 35 -12.41 -4.88 -14.06
C GLU A 35 -10.93 -4.43 -14.13
N TYR A 36 -10.10 -5.16 -14.87
CA TYR A 36 -8.68 -4.82 -15.01
C TYR A 36 -8.41 -3.85 -16.18
N HIS A 37 -7.73 -2.74 -15.89
CA HIS A 37 -7.41 -1.67 -16.87
C HIS A 37 -5.89 -1.42 -16.94
N PRO A 38 -5.15 -2.26 -17.68
CA PRO A 38 -3.69 -2.12 -17.78
C PRO A 38 -3.26 -0.83 -18.45
N ASP A 39 -3.97 -0.41 -19.51
CA ASP A 39 -3.61 0.78 -20.29
C ASP A 39 -3.69 2.07 -19.44
N GLU A 40 -4.72 2.17 -18.59
CA GLU A 40 -4.89 3.30 -17.67
C GLU A 40 -3.80 3.32 -16.60
N LEU A 41 -3.50 2.16 -16.02
CA LEU A 41 -2.43 2.03 -15.02
C LEU A 41 -1.06 2.42 -15.60
N ASP A 42 -0.77 2.01 -16.84
CA ASP A 42 0.45 2.39 -17.55
C ASP A 42 0.46 3.89 -17.89
N ALA A 43 -0.68 4.48 -18.27
CA ALA A 43 -0.80 5.91 -18.51
C ALA A 43 -0.48 6.72 -17.24
N ILE A 44 -1.09 6.38 -16.10
CA ILE A 44 -0.85 7.03 -14.81
C ILE A 44 0.63 6.92 -14.41
N ARG A 45 1.23 5.72 -14.55
CA ARG A 45 2.67 5.52 -14.26
C ARG A 45 3.58 6.33 -15.18
N GLY A 46 3.20 6.45 -16.44
CA GLY A 46 3.93 7.23 -17.45
C GLY A 46 3.95 8.72 -17.13
N GLU A 47 2.86 9.24 -16.55
CA GLU A 47 2.77 10.64 -16.10
C GLU A 47 3.60 10.92 -14.83
N MET A 48 3.86 9.89 -14.02
CA MET A 48 4.70 10.02 -12.83
C MET A 48 6.18 10.21 -13.20
N ASN A 49 6.61 11.47 -13.25
CA ASN A 49 7.97 11.92 -13.59
C ASN A 49 9.09 11.49 -12.60
N SER A 50 8.82 10.57 -11.67
CA SER A 50 9.76 10.09 -10.66
C SER A 50 9.52 8.62 -10.37
N ALA A 51 10.61 7.84 -10.31
CA ALA A 51 10.55 6.44 -9.93
C ALA A 51 9.91 6.23 -8.55
N TYR A 52 10.07 7.18 -7.62
CA TYR A 52 9.39 7.13 -6.32
C TYR A 52 7.87 7.21 -6.47
N ASN A 53 7.37 8.18 -7.24
CA ASN A 53 5.94 8.35 -7.47
C ASN A 53 5.37 7.15 -8.24
N THR A 54 6.09 6.64 -9.25
CA THR A 54 5.70 5.42 -9.96
C THR A 54 5.60 4.22 -9.02
N SER A 55 6.55 4.05 -8.08
CA SER A 55 6.49 2.99 -7.08
C SER A 55 5.32 3.16 -6.10
N MET A 56 4.97 4.40 -5.73
CA MET A 56 3.80 4.67 -4.88
C MET A 56 2.50 4.27 -5.59
N VAL A 57 2.35 4.57 -6.88
CA VAL A 57 1.20 4.16 -7.69
C VAL A 57 1.10 2.63 -7.80
N GLU A 58 2.22 1.94 -8.04
CA GLU A 58 2.24 0.47 -8.05
C GLU A 58 1.86 -0.11 -6.69
N LEU A 59 2.41 0.43 -5.60
CA LEU A 59 2.07 -0.04 -4.26
C LEU A 59 0.56 0.13 -3.98
N ALA A 60 0.00 1.30 -4.29
CA ALA A 60 -1.42 1.57 -4.12
C ALA A 60 -2.30 0.62 -4.95
N PHE A 61 -1.91 0.33 -6.20
CA PHE A 61 -2.61 -0.65 -7.03
C PHE A 61 -2.59 -2.06 -6.43
N GLN A 62 -1.47 -2.51 -5.88
CA GLN A 62 -1.41 -3.81 -5.20
C GLN A 62 -2.27 -3.82 -3.93
N GLU A 63 -2.27 -2.72 -3.16
CA GLU A 63 -3.07 -2.59 -1.94
C GLU A 63 -4.57 -2.68 -2.24
N GLY A 64 -5.09 -1.83 -3.15
CA GLY A 64 -6.50 -1.85 -3.53
C GLY A 64 -6.94 -3.21 -4.09
N LYS A 65 -6.05 -3.90 -4.80
CA LYS A 65 -6.30 -5.26 -5.28
C LYS A 65 -6.32 -6.31 -4.17
N ASN A 66 -5.57 -6.10 -3.09
CA ASN A 66 -5.58 -6.98 -1.94
C ASN A 66 -6.84 -6.76 -1.11
N GLU A 67 -7.13 -5.52 -0.71
CA GLU A 67 -8.31 -5.17 0.08
C GLU A 67 -9.60 -5.57 -0.62
N GLY A 68 -9.71 -5.31 -1.92
CA GLY A 68 -10.88 -5.68 -2.70
C GLY A 68 -11.06 -7.19 -2.91
N LYS A 69 -10.10 -8.04 -2.51
CA LYS A 69 -10.26 -9.51 -2.43
C LYS A 69 -10.61 -10.01 -1.03
N GLU A 70 -10.27 -9.23 -0.01
CA GLU A 70 -10.59 -9.58 1.39
C GLU A 70 -12.09 -9.38 1.66
N LEU A 71 -12.74 -8.52 0.89
CA LEU A 71 -14.18 -8.31 0.88
C LEU A 71 -14.90 -9.28 -0.08
N ASP A 72 -16.15 -9.62 0.23
CA ASP A 72 -16.91 -10.65 -0.47
C ASP A 72 -17.20 -10.25 -1.94
N GLU A 73 -16.80 -11.09 -2.90
CA GLU A 73 -16.91 -10.83 -4.34
C GLU A 73 -18.37 -10.73 -4.82
N ASP A 74 -19.32 -11.35 -4.10
CA ASP A 74 -20.75 -11.31 -4.42
C ASP A 74 -21.36 -9.90 -4.20
N GLU A 75 -20.64 -9.00 -3.49
CA GLU A 75 -21.07 -7.64 -3.16
C GLU A 75 -20.21 -6.57 -3.85
N SER A 76 -19.75 -6.80 -5.09
CA SER A 76 -18.87 -5.90 -5.85
C SER A 76 -19.24 -4.40 -5.89
N GLU A 77 -20.53 -4.05 -5.88
CA GLU A 77 -20.98 -2.66 -5.75
C GLU A 77 -20.73 -2.07 -4.36
N GLN A 78 -20.97 -2.87 -3.32
CA GLN A 78 -20.73 -2.46 -1.93
C GLN A 78 -19.23 -2.33 -1.66
N VAL A 79 -18.42 -3.29 -2.11
CA VAL A 79 -16.96 -3.24 -2.02
C VAL A 79 -16.40 -1.96 -2.65
N TRP A 80 -16.88 -1.63 -3.86
CA TRP A 80 -16.46 -0.40 -4.54
C TRP A 80 -16.87 0.87 -3.78
N ASN A 81 -18.12 0.94 -3.31
CA ASN A 81 -18.62 2.11 -2.60
C ASN A 81 -17.92 2.32 -1.25
N GLU A 82 -17.58 1.23 -0.58
CA GLU A 82 -16.86 1.26 0.69
C GLU A 82 -15.41 1.72 0.52
N LEU A 83 -14.67 1.10 -0.41
CA LEU A 83 -13.24 1.35 -0.57
C LEU A 83 -12.91 2.61 -1.37
N VAL A 84 -13.72 2.96 -2.37
CA VAL A 84 -13.37 4.01 -3.36
C VAL A 84 -14.23 5.26 -3.21
N VAL A 85 -15.54 5.11 -2.95
CA VAL A 85 -16.45 6.26 -2.88
C VAL A 85 -16.51 6.83 -1.46
N GLY A 86 -16.27 6.02 -0.43
CA GLY A 86 -16.27 6.45 0.97
C GLY A 86 -17.66 6.81 1.50
N GLU A 87 -18.73 6.19 0.97
CA GLU A 87 -20.13 6.56 1.30
C GLU A 87 -20.66 5.97 2.62
N LEU A 88 -19.84 5.23 3.37
CA LEU A 88 -20.11 4.89 4.76
C LEU A 88 -19.21 5.75 5.65
N PRO A 89 -19.68 6.25 6.82
CA PRO A 89 -18.83 6.99 7.74
C PRO A 89 -17.82 6.03 8.36
N LEU A 90 -16.72 5.77 7.64
CA LEU A 90 -15.56 5.09 8.16
C LEU A 90 -14.79 6.12 8.98
N ASP A 91 -14.63 5.84 10.27
CA ASP A 91 -13.74 6.60 11.13
C ASP A 91 -12.36 6.63 10.46
N GLN A 92 -11.83 7.84 10.26
CA GLN A 92 -10.61 8.14 9.50
C GLN A 92 -9.34 7.43 10.02
N ASP A 93 -9.45 6.73 11.15
CA ASP A 93 -8.43 5.91 11.80
C ASP A 93 -8.37 4.45 11.26
N ASP A 94 -9.31 4.03 10.41
CA ASP A 94 -9.44 2.64 9.93
C ASP A 94 -9.11 2.47 8.43
N VAL A 95 -8.37 3.42 7.83
CA VAL A 95 -7.76 3.21 6.50
C VAL A 95 -6.73 2.07 6.61
N PRO A 96 -6.97 0.87 6.03
CA PRO A 96 -6.08 -0.27 6.16
C PRO A 96 -4.82 0.00 5.34
N THR A 97 -3.82 0.67 5.90
CA THR A 97 -2.54 0.92 5.24
C THR A 97 -1.62 -0.31 5.19
N GLY A 98 -2.19 -1.51 5.12
CA GLY A 98 -1.46 -2.78 5.25
C GLY A 98 -1.21 -3.16 6.71
N GLY A 99 -1.94 -4.17 7.17
CA GLY A 99 -1.77 -4.77 8.50
C GLY A 99 -2.15 -3.85 9.66
N ARG A 100 -2.18 -4.41 10.87
CA ARG A 100 -2.59 -3.74 12.13
C ARG A 100 -1.72 -2.54 12.53
N ASN A 101 -0.81 -2.08 11.67
CA ASN A 101 0.13 -1.00 11.96
C ASN A 101 0.75 -0.32 10.71
N GLY A 102 0.15 -0.42 9.52
CA GLY A 102 0.64 0.29 8.33
C GLY A 102 2.01 -0.19 7.82
N LEU A 103 2.32 -1.48 7.97
CA LEU A 103 3.58 -2.08 7.55
C LEU A 103 3.30 -3.23 6.58
N PRO A 104 4.01 -3.30 5.44
CA PRO A 104 3.88 -4.42 4.52
C PRO A 104 4.24 -5.74 5.21
N THR A 105 3.47 -6.80 4.98
CA THR A 105 3.67 -8.16 5.55
C THR A 105 5.08 -8.72 5.31
N ALA A 106 5.82 -8.16 4.34
CA ALA A 106 7.23 -8.49 4.08
C ALA A 106 8.19 -8.05 5.20
N ILE A 107 7.74 -7.22 6.15
CA ILE A 107 8.49 -6.85 7.36
C ILE A 107 7.86 -7.55 8.58
N ASP A 108 7.82 -8.87 8.53
CA ASP A 108 7.83 -9.69 9.75
C ASP A 108 9.22 -10.35 9.88
N ILE A 109 10.25 -9.50 9.97
CA ILE A 109 11.64 -9.90 10.25
C ILE A 109 11.95 -9.52 11.70
N THR A 110 11.07 -9.90 12.63
CA THR A 110 11.28 -9.61 14.06
C THR A 110 11.23 -10.82 14.97
N ASP A 111 11.33 -12.03 14.42
CA ASP A 111 11.72 -13.24 15.16
C ASP A 111 13.08 -13.82 14.68
N ALA A 112 13.86 -13.03 13.94
CA ALA A 112 15.22 -13.38 13.48
C ALA A 112 16.33 -12.61 14.19
N LEU A 113 15.97 -11.72 15.12
CA LEU A 113 16.91 -11.02 16.00
C LEU A 113 16.73 -11.50 17.45
N ASP A 114 16.71 -12.82 17.62
CA ASP A 114 17.06 -13.43 18.91
C ASP A 114 18.54 -13.06 19.17
N ARG A 115 18.70 -11.94 19.87
CA ARG A 115 19.97 -11.45 20.37
C ARG A 115 20.39 -12.48 21.41
N PRO A 116 21.46 -13.27 21.23
CA PRO A 116 21.94 -14.10 22.32
C PRO A 116 22.23 -13.15 23.49
N GLU A 117 21.54 -13.38 24.61
CA GLU A 117 21.86 -12.76 25.88
C GLU A 117 23.36 -12.91 26.07
N ARG A 118 24.08 -11.78 26.09
CA ARG A 118 25.51 -11.78 26.38
C ARG A 118 25.65 -12.19 27.83
N ASP A 119 25.77 -13.49 28.03
CA ASP A 119 26.14 -14.05 29.31
C ASP A 119 27.53 -13.51 29.68
N SER A 120 27.64 -13.15 30.95
CA SER A 120 28.79 -12.44 31.51
C SER A 120 30.01 -13.34 31.53
N THR A 121 31.08 -12.98 30.84
CA THR A 121 32.41 -13.54 31.15
C THR A 121 33.53 -12.52 30.93
N ASP A 122 34.30 -12.39 32.00
CA ASP A 122 35.66 -11.88 32.13
C ASP A 122 35.86 -10.36 32.24
N ALA A 123 36.00 -9.97 33.52
CA ALA A 123 36.69 -8.80 33.98
C ALA A 123 38.04 -8.64 33.25
N VAL A 124 38.15 -7.60 32.44
CA VAL A 124 39.43 -7.13 31.92
C VAL A 124 40.08 -6.24 32.98
N ASP A 125 41.06 -6.81 33.68
CA ASP A 125 41.97 -6.06 34.57
C ASP A 125 42.71 -4.97 33.78
N LEU A 126 42.78 -3.77 34.34
CA LEU A 126 43.44 -2.61 33.72
C LEU A 126 44.97 -2.81 33.75
N PRO A 127 45.68 -2.77 32.60
CA PRO A 127 47.13 -2.95 32.60
C PRO A 127 47.86 -1.76 33.24
N GLU A 128 48.80 -2.06 34.15
CA GLU A 128 49.61 -1.11 34.92
C GLU A 128 50.74 -0.44 34.09
N PHE A 129 50.39 0.29 33.03
CA PHE A 129 51.38 1.01 32.19
C PHE A 129 51.12 2.52 32.06
N LEU A 130 50.45 3.12 33.05
CA LEU A 130 50.43 4.57 33.26
C LEU A 130 50.80 4.89 34.70
N GLN A 131 52.11 4.82 34.98
CA GLN A 131 52.74 5.63 36.03
C GLN A 131 52.83 7.09 35.59
#